data_AF-A0A1H6V6Y6-F1
#
_entry.id   AF-A0A1H6V6Y6-F1
#
_cell.length_a   1.000
_cell.length_b   1.000
_cell.length_c   1.000
_cell.angle_alpha   90.00
_cell.angle_beta   90.00
_cell.angle_gamma   90.00
#
_symmetry.space_group_name_H-M   'P 1'
#
loop_
_entity.id
_entity.type
_entity.pdbx_description
1 polymer ?
#
loop_
_entity_poly.entity_id
_entity_poly.type
_entity_poly.pdbx_seq_one_letter_code
_entity_poly.pdbx_strand_id
1 'polypeptide(L)'
;MTGRLLTPVIALGFGCGLLAQIGAMAQNPASPPANIAPPGTGGVMPTPGDAEAAIQSQYDSAEKQGTQAGWLLFVQRYPDHRLAQEARRRATLALKNR
;
A
#
# COMPACT_ATOMS: atom_id res chain seq x y z
N MET A 1 27.31 42.13 -15.68
CA MET A 1 26.94 42.14 -14.25
C MET A 1 25.48 41.74 -14.16
N THR A 2 25.13 40.48 -14.42
CA THR A 2 25.15 39.34 -13.47
C THR A 2 24.14 39.53 -12.35
N GLY A 3 23.01 38.79 -12.37
CA GLY A 3 22.06 38.91 -11.26
C GLY A 3 20.75 38.12 -11.30
N ARG A 4 20.81 36.82 -11.60
CA ARG A 4 19.98 35.73 -11.03
C ARG A 4 18.45 35.79 -11.22
N LEU A 5 17.99 34.90 -12.09
CA LEU A 5 16.62 34.43 -12.21
C LEU A 5 16.08 33.99 -10.84
N LEU A 6 14.92 34.55 -10.45
CA LEU A 6 14.05 33.98 -9.44
C LEU A 6 13.47 32.67 -9.98
N THR A 7 13.96 31.55 -9.47
CA THR A 7 13.31 30.24 -9.64
C THR A 7 12.07 30.17 -8.75
N PRO A 8 10.93 29.65 -9.27
CA PRO A 8 9.69 29.55 -8.53
C PRO A 8 9.76 28.46 -7.45
N VAL A 9 9.21 28.77 -6.28
CA VAL A 9 8.90 27.84 -5.21
C VAL A 9 7.97 26.76 -5.76
N ILE A 10 8.51 25.55 -5.92
CA ILE A 10 7.74 24.35 -6.24
C ILE A 10 6.99 23.95 -4.97
N ALA A 11 5.77 24.46 -4.83
CA ALA A 11 4.78 23.93 -3.91
C ALA A 11 4.30 22.57 -4.45
N LEU A 12 4.86 21.47 -3.93
CA LEU A 12 4.32 20.13 -4.16
C LEU A 12 3.05 19.97 -3.31
N GLY A 13 1.93 20.41 -3.87
CA GLY A 13 0.61 19.99 -3.43
C GLY A 13 0.48 18.49 -3.67
N PHE A 14 0.26 17.74 -2.59
CA PHE A 14 -0.19 16.34 -2.62
C PHE A 14 -1.65 16.33 -3.09
N GLY A 15 -1.85 16.51 -4.40
CA GLY A 15 -3.15 16.59 -5.05
C GLY A 15 -3.62 15.23 -5.51
N CYS A 16 -4.60 14.70 -4.80
CA CYS A 16 -5.47 13.60 -5.21
C CYS A 16 -6.04 13.86 -6.62
N GLY A 17 -5.89 12.92 -7.56
CA GLY A 17 -6.51 13.07 -8.88
C GLY A 17 -5.99 12.11 -9.95
N LEU A 18 -6.28 10.81 -9.81
CA LEU A 18 -6.21 9.90 -10.96
C LEU A 18 -7.63 9.69 -11.47
N LEU A 19 -7.97 10.34 -12.58
CA LEU A 19 -9.22 10.11 -13.29
C LEU A 19 -8.97 9.90 -14.79
N ALA A 20 -9.43 8.72 -15.23
CA ALA A 20 -10.00 8.39 -16.54
C ALA A 20 -8.98 8.25 -17.71
N GLN A 21 -9.05 7.26 -18.61
CA GLN A 21 -10.20 6.52 -19.15
C GLN A 21 -9.72 5.17 -19.73
N ILE A 22 -10.43 4.08 -19.42
CA ILE A 22 -10.44 2.86 -20.24
C ILE A 22 -11.77 2.83 -21.00
N GLY A 23 -11.66 2.78 -22.33
CA GLY A 23 -12.78 2.79 -23.25
C GLY A 23 -13.69 1.57 -23.11
N ALA A 24 -14.96 1.82 -23.36
CA ALA A 24 -16.07 0.88 -23.36
C ALA A 24 -15.99 -0.15 -24.50
N MET A 25 -16.41 -1.39 -24.25
CA MET A 25 -17.21 -2.16 -25.21
C MET A 25 -17.97 -3.32 -24.55
N ALA A 26 -19.16 -3.56 -25.10
CA ALA A 26 -20.04 -4.73 -24.96
C ALA A 26 -20.89 -4.85 -23.68
N GLN A 27 -22.08 -4.29 -23.81
CA GLN A 27 -23.27 -4.55 -23.01
C GLN A 27 -23.74 -6.01 -23.18
N ASN A 28 -24.11 -6.68 -22.10
CA ASN A 28 -24.92 -7.90 -22.13
C ASN A 28 -26.20 -7.63 -21.31
N PRO A 29 -27.41 -7.61 -21.91
CA PRO A 29 -28.62 -7.24 -21.20
C PRO A 29 -29.39 -8.48 -20.75
N ALA A 30 -29.41 -8.78 -19.45
CA ALA A 30 -30.53 -9.48 -18.81
C ALA A 30 -30.28 -9.70 -17.31
N SER A 31 -31.00 -8.94 -16.48
CA SER A 31 -31.93 -9.43 -15.45
C SER A 31 -32.11 -8.39 -14.34
N PRO A 32 -33.34 -8.16 -13.85
CA PRO A 32 -33.67 -7.06 -12.94
C PRO A 32 -32.99 -7.23 -11.56
N PRO A 33 -32.49 -6.16 -10.93
CA PRO A 33 -32.01 -6.24 -9.55
C PRO A 33 -33.21 -6.25 -8.60
N ALA A 34 -33.81 -7.42 -8.39
CA ALA A 34 -34.57 -7.68 -7.17
C ALA A 34 -33.59 -7.91 -6.02
N ASN A 35 -32.84 -6.87 -5.64
CA ASN A 35 -32.00 -6.93 -4.43
C ASN A 35 -32.87 -6.54 -3.22
N ILE A 36 -33.72 -7.49 -2.85
CA ILE A 36 -34.32 -7.58 -1.52
C ILE A 36 -33.14 -7.70 -0.54
N ALA A 37 -33.03 -6.75 0.38
CA ALA A 37 -31.90 -6.64 1.32
C ALA A 37 -31.58 -7.98 2.02
N PRO A 38 -30.30 -8.39 2.13
CA PRO A 38 -29.98 -9.58 2.89
C PRO A 38 -30.08 -9.34 4.40
N PRO A 39 -30.80 -10.20 5.14
CA PRO A 39 -30.87 -10.18 6.60
C PRO A 39 -29.59 -10.74 7.23
N GLY A 40 -29.12 -10.07 8.30
CA GLY A 40 -28.08 -10.56 9.20
C GLY A 40 -26.73 -9.86 9.04
N THR A 41 -26.37 -9.02 10.00
CA THR A 41 -24.98 -8.67 10.33
C THR A 41 -24.27 -9.91 10.91
N GLY A 42 -24.15 -10.95 10.09
CA GLY A 42 -23.50 -12.22 10.41
C GLY A 42 -22.53 -12.60 9.29
N GLY A 43 -21.99 -11.62 8.57
CA GLY A 43 -20.94 -11.83 7.60
C GLY A 43 -19.71 -12.31 8.36
N VAL A 44 -19.30 -13.54 8.07
CA VAL A 44 -18.06 -14.18 8.52
C VAL A 44 -16.99 -13.11 8.77
N MET A 45 -16.66 -12.86 10.04
CA MET A 45 -15.34 -12.31 10.34
C MET A 45 -14.39 -13.26 9.61
N PRO A 46 -13.56 -12.81 8.65
CA PRO A 46 -12.55 -13.72 8.11
C PRO A 46 -11.85 -14.26 9.35
N THR A 47 -11.95 -15.58 9.57
CA THR A 47 -11.07 -16.28 10.52
C THR A 47 -9.72 -15.63 10.37
N PRO A 48 -9.06 -15.14 11.43
CA PRO A 48 -7.77 -14.49 11.28
C PRO A 48 -6.91 -15.45 10.47
N GLY A 49 -6.80 -15.20 9.17
CA GLY A 49 -6.08 -16.09 8.27
C GLY A 49 -4.69 -16.15 8.85
N ASP A 50 -4.12 -17.35 8.92
CA ASP A 50 -2.90 -17.69 9.67
C ASP A 50 -2.06 -16.44 9.93
N ALA A 51 -2.07 -15.94 11.19
CA ALA A 51 -1.50 -14.63 11.49
C ALA A 51 -0.06 -14.50 10.98
N GLU A 52 0.67 -15.61 11.01
CA GLU A 52 1.99 -15.79 10.40
C GLU A 52 2.00 -15.53 8.88
N ALA A 53 1.04 -16.04 8.12
CA ALA A 53 0.93 -15.78 6.68
C ALA A 53 0.65 -14.29 6.38
N ALA A 54 -0.16 -13.63 7.21
CA ALA A 54 -0.36 -12.19 7.09
C ALA A 54 0.92 -11.41 7.40
N ILE A 55 1.66 -11.78 8.44
CA ILE A 55 2.97 -11.20 8.77
C ILE A 55 3.96 -11.43 7.62
N GLN A 56 4.03 -12.64 7.08
CA GLN A 56 4.90 -12.97 5.95
C GLN A 56 4.58 -12.12 4.72
N SER A 57 3.30 -11.95 4.39
CA SER A 57 2.87 -11.08 3.28
C SER A 57 3.31 -9.61 3.45
N GLN A 58 3.28 -9.10 4.70
CA GLN A 58 3.79 -7.76 5.00
C GLN A 58 5.30 -7.68 4.86
N TYR A 59 6.03 -8.73 5.24
CA TYR A 59 7.47 -8.82 5.05
C TYR A 59 7.83 -8.83 3.54
N ASP A 60 7.17 -9.67 2.75
CA ASP A 60 7.31 -9.72 1.29
C ASP A 60 7.03 -8.37 0.63
N SER A 61 6.05 -7.63 1.15
CA SER A 61 5.74 -6.28 0.67
C SER A 61 6.87 -5.28 0.96
N ALA A 62 7.49 -5.36 2.15
CA ALA A 62 8.66 -4.56 2.48
C ALA A 62 9.87 -4.94 1.61
N GLU A 63 10.03 -6.22 1.30
CA GLU A 63 11.07 -6.72 0.40
C GLU A 63 10.94 -6.18 -1.02
N LYS A 64 9.73 -6.25 -1.59
CA LYS A 64 9.44 -5.71 -2.92
C LYS A 64 9.68 -4.20 -3.01
N GLN A 65 9.39 -3.46 -1.93
CA GLN A 65 9.70 -2.03 -1.88
C GLN A 65 11.20 -1.78 -1.81
N GLY A 66 11.96 -2.60 -1.08
CA GLY A 66 13.41 -2.49 -0.97
C GLY A 66 13.89 -1.18 -0.35
N THR A 67 13.01 -0.39 0.25
CA THR A 67 13.35 0.92 0.84
C THR A 67 13.49 0.83 2.35
N GLN A 68 14.34 1.67 2.93
CA GLN A 68 14.46 1.79 4.39
C GLN A 68 13.10 2.03 5.06
N ALA A 69 12.27 2.91 4.50
CA ALA A 69 10.94 3.22 5.04
C ALA A 69 10.02 1.99 5.08
N GLY A 70 9.98 1.20 4.00
CA GLY A 70 9.17 -0.04 3.94
C GLY A 70 9.60 -1.05 5.00
N TRP A 71 10.91 -1.24 5.17
CA TRP A 71 11.44 -2.11 6.22
C TRP A 71 11.14 -1.62 7.63
N LEU A 72 11.26 -0.31 7.90
CA LEU A 72 10.96 0.26 9.22
C LEU A 72 9.47 0.18 9.57
N LEU A 73 8.57 0.31 8.59
CA LEU A 73 7.13 0.12 8.80
C LEU A 73 6.82 -1.30 9.26
N PHE A 74 7.47 -2.31 8.67
CA PHE A 74 7.33 -3.70 9.11
C PHE A 74 7.78 -3.87 10.57
N VAL A 75 8.93 -3.31 10.93
CA VAL A 75 9.47 -3.37 12.31
C VAL A 75 8.57 -2.67 13.31
N GLN A 76 7.97 -1.54 12.95
CA GLN A 76 7.02 -0.83 13.82
C GLN A 76 5.73 -1.64 14.05
N ARG A 77 5.26 -2.36 13.04
CA ARG A 77 4.03 -3.16 13.13
C ARG A 77 4.24 -4.46 13.91
N TYR A 78 5.42 -5.09 13.76
CA TYR A 78 5.72 -6.39 14.36
C TYR A 78 7.07 -6.36 15.11
N PRO A 79 7.22 -5.54 16.16
CA PRO A 79 8.52 -5.32 16.80
C PRO A 79 9.12 -6.59 17.45
N ASP A 80 8.27 -7.50 17.94
CA ASP A 80 8.66 -8.73 18.64
C ASP A 80 8.73 -9.96 17.73
N HIS A 81 8.46 -9.81 16.43
CA HIS A 81 8.47 -10.92 15.49
C HIS A 81 9.90 -11.30 15.04
N ARG A 82 10.14 -12.58 14.76
CA ARG A 82 11.50 -13.05 14.38
C ARG A 82 12.03 -12.38 13.11
N LEU A 83 11.14 -12.08 12.15
CA LEU A 83 11.51 -11.36 10.92
C LEU A 83 11.86 -9.87 11.16
N ALA A 84 11.48 -9.29 12.29
CA ALA A 84 11.75 -7.88 12.58
C ALA A 84 13.26 -7.59 12.68
N GLN A 85 14.03 -8.55 13.22
CA GLN A 85 15.48 -8.41 13.30
C GLN A 85 16.12 -8.36 11.90
N GLU A 86 15.67 -9.19 10.97
CA GLU A 86 16.13 -9.16 9.58
C GLU A 86 15.67 -7.88 8.87
N ALA A 87 14.41 -7.46 9.05
CA ALA A 87 13.91 -6.21 8.49
C ALA A 87 14.73 -4.99 8.97
N ARG A 88 15.16 -4.95 10.24
CA ARG A 88 16.07 -3.90 10.74
C ARG A 88 17.41 -3.91 10.01
N ARG A 89 18.00 -5.09 9.77
CA ARG A 89 19.26 -5.20 8.99
C ARG A 89 19.06 -4.70 7.57
N ARG A 90 17.98 -5.13 6.91
CA ARG A 90 17.63 -4.70 5.55
C ARG A 90 17.38 -3.20 5.46
N ALA A 91 16.76 -2.58 6.47
CA ALA A 91 16.58 -1.13 6.54
C ALA A 91 17.93 -0.39 6.52
N THR A 92 18.90 -0.85 7.32
CA THR A 92 20.27 -0.29 7.35
C THR A 92 21.00 -0.47 6.02
N LEU A 93 20.86 -1.64 5.38
CA LEU A 93 21.45 -1.89 4.06
C LEU A 93 20.83 -1.01 2.97
N ALA A 94 19.50 -0.83 2.99
CA ALA A 94 18.79 0.01 2.04
C ALA A 94 19.14 1.50 2.18
N LEU A 95 19.55 1.95 3.37
CA LEU A 95 20.08 3.30 3.57
C LEU A 95 21.47 3.46 2.94
N LYS A 96 22.32 2.43 3.01
CA LYS A 96 23.71 2.49 2.55
C LYS A 96 23.84 2.51 1.02
N ASN A 97 22.85 2.00 0.31
CA ASN A 97 22.84 1.87 -1.16
C ASN A 97 22.10 3.02 -1.87
N ARG A 98 21.90 4.16 -1.19
CA ARG A 98 21.17 5.34 -1.68
C ARG A 98 22.12 6.45 -2.11
#